data_AF-A0A8T5H436-F1
#
_entry.id   AF-A0A8T5H436-F1
#
_cell.length_a   1.000
_cell.length_b   1.000
_cell.length_c   1.000
_cell.angle_alpha   90.00
_cell.angle_beta   90.00
_cell.angle_gamma   90.00
#
_symmetry.space_group_name_H-M   'P 1'
#
loop_
_entity.id
_entity.type
_entity.pdbx_description
1 polymer ?
#
loop_
_entity_poly.entity_id
_entity_poly.type
_entity_poly.pdbx_seq_one_letter_code
_entity_poly.pdbx_strand_id
1 'polypeptide(L)' 'KLVQEADNFTMYVKSPPVDGKANAELIKFFRKKFGVAVAIVRGKTSRRKILRIK' A
#
# COMPACT_ATOMS: atom_id res chain seq x y z
N LYS A 1 2.78 7.14 -7.99
CA LYS A 1 2.17 8.45 -7.62
C LYS A 1 1.23 8.21 -6.45
N LEU A 2 1.28 9.02 -5.39
CA LEU A 2 0.33 8.96 -4.27
C LEU A 2 -0.67 10.11 -4.44
N VAL A 3 -1.95 9.79 -4.45
CA VAL A 3 -3.05 10.76 -4.47
C VAL A 3 -3.84 10.57 -3.18
N GLN A 4 -4.07 11.66 -2.46
CA GLN A 4 -4.89 11.68 -1.25
C GLN A 4 -6.19 12.41 -1.57
N GLU A 5 -7.32 11.76 -1.33
CA GLU A 5 -8.66 12.34 -1.48
C GLU A 5 -9.39 12.16 -0.16
N ALA A 6 -9.61 13.24 0.59
CA ALA A 6 -10.28 13.25 1.89
C ALA A 6 -9.86 12.08 2.81
N ASP A 7 -10.58 10.96 2.77
CA ASP A 7 -10.40 9.77 3.59
C ASP A 7 -9.68 8.59 2.91
N ASN A 8 -9.35 8.71 1.61
CA ASN A 8 -8.77 7.64 0.81
C ASN A 8 -7.36 8.00 0.28
N PHE A 9 -6.49 6.99 0.26
CA PHE A 9 -5.17 7.06 -0.36
C PHE A 9 -5.11 6.13 -1.57
N THR A 10 -4.87 6.72 -2.74
CA THR A 10 -4.65 5.97 -3.99
C THR A 10 -3.18 6.00 -4.35
N MET A 11 -2.52 4.84 -4.29
CA MET A 11 -1.13 4.69 -4.71
C MET A 11 -1.05 3.91 -6.02
N TYR A 12 -0.55 4.60 -7.05
CA TYR A 12 -0.21 4.00 -8.33
C TYR A 12 1.16 3.36 -8.24
N VAL A 13 1.18 2.03 -8.25
CA VAL A 13 2.37 1.18 -8.23
C VAL A 13 2.65 0.73 -9.67
N LYS A 14 3.92 0.79 -10.11
CA LYS A 14 4.31 0.32 -11.45
C LYS A 14 4.42 -1.21 -11.52
N SER A 15 4.62 -1.85 -10.37
CA SER A 15 4.75 -3.30 -10.26
C SER A 15 3.44 -4.03 -10.55
N PRO A 16 3.48 -5.13 -11.32
CA PRO A 16 2.29 -5.94 -11.56
C PRO A 16 1.74 -6.49 -10.23
N PRO A 17 0.42 -6.70 -10.09
CA PRO A 17 -0.21 -7.21 -8.87
C PRO A 17 0.02 -8.72 -8.67
N VAL A 18 1.07 -9.28 -9.28
CA VAL A 18 1.41 -10.70 -9.32
C VAL A 18 2.44 -10.98 -8.23
N ASP A 19 2.28 -12.09 -7.50
CA ASP A 19 3.13 -12.51 -6.36
C ASP A 19 3.31 -11.50 -5.22
N GLY A 20 2.40 -10.53 -5.07
CA GLY A 20 2.50 -9.56 -3.97
C GLY A 20 3.67 -8.58 -4.09
N LYS A 21 4.31 -8.45 -5.27
CA LYS A 21 5.35 -7.44 -5.52
C LYS A 21 4.84 -6.02 -5.27
N ALA A 22 3.62 -5.73 -5.70
CA ALA A 22 2.94 -4.48 -5.39
C ALA A 22 2.72 -4.25 -3.88
N ASN A 23 2.51 -5.32 -3.09
CA ASN A 23 2.34 -5.23 -1.63
C ASN A 23 3.64 -4.84 -0.94
N ALA A 24 4.74 -5.48 -1.36
CA ALA A 24 6.07 -5.21 -0.82
C ALA A 24 6.50 -3.77 -1.11
N GLU A 25 6.24 -3.27 -2.31
CA GLU A 25 6.57 -1.90 -2.71
C GLU A 25 5.75 -0.86 -1.91
N LEU A 26 4.45 -1.11 -1.72
CA LEU A 26 3.60 -0.29 -0.85
C LEU A 26 4.14 -0.23 0.59
N ILE A 27 4.36 -1.38 1.20
CA ILE A 27 4.86 -1.47 2.59
C ILE A 27 6.22 -0.78 2.72
N LYS A 28 7.13 -0.98 1.75
CA LYS A 28 8.45 -0.35 1.75
C LYS A 28 8.37 1.16 1.59
N PHE A 29 7.48 1.65 0.73
CA PHE A 29 7.24 3.08 0.54
C PHE A 29 6.71 3.74 1.81
N PHE A 30 5.64 3.17 2.38
CA PHE A 30 5.02 3.74 3.58
C PHE A 30 5.92 3.60 4.83
N ARG A 31 6.66 2.50 4.99
CA ARG A 31 7.69 2.37 6.04
C ARG A 31 8.76 3.44 5.93
N LYS A 32 9.26 3.71 4.71
CA LYS A 32 10.25 4.78 4.50
C LYS A 32 9.66 6.18 4.76
N LYS A 33 8.40 6.41 4.37
CA LYS A 33 7.75 7.72 4.50
C LYS A 33 7.35 8.06 5.94
N PHE A 34 6.81 7.10 6.68
CA PHE A 34 6.28 7.31 8.03
C PHE A 34 7.20 6.80 9.14
N GLY A 35 8.23 6.00 8.84
CA GLY A 35 9.14 5.44 9.84
C GLY A 35 8.53 4.32 10.70
N VAL A 36 7.27 3.97 10.46
CA VAL A 36 6.50 3.03 11.27
C VAL A 36 6.15 1.74 10.53
N ALA A 37 5.77 0.71 11.26
CA ALA A 37 5.42 -0.58 10.68
C ALA A 37 4.08 -0.51 9.93
N VAL A 38 4.08 -0.98 8.68
CA VAL A 38 2.88 -1.01 7.82
C VAL A 38 2.58 -2.45 7.43
N ALA A 39 1.32 -2.85 7.58
CA ALA A 39 0.84 -4.20 7.28
C ALA A 39 -0.46 -4.15 6.48
N ILE A 40 -0.62 -5.06 5.52
CA ILE A 40 -1.89 -5.22 4.81
C ILE A 40 -2.82 -6.06 5.69
N VAL A 41 -3.96 -5.47 6.07
CA VAL A 41 -4.97 -6.15 6.89
C VAL A 41 -6.00 -6.85 6.02
N ARG A 42 -6.34 -6.29 4.85
CA ARG A 42 -7.36 -6.86 3.96
C ARG A 42 -7.07 -6.57 2.49
N GLY A 43 -7.48 -7.48 1.61
CA GLY A 43 -7.41 -7.30 0.16
C GLY A 43 -6.11 -7.76 -0.50
N LYS A 44 -5.41 -8.78 0.05
CA LYS A 44 -4.17 -9.33 -0.56
C LYS A 44 -4.33 -9.67 -2.05
N THR A 45 -5.52 -10.13 -2.46
CA THR A 45 -5.91 -10.48 -3.84
C THR A 45 -6.81 -9.45 -4.54
N SER A 46 -7.21 -8.36 -3.86
CA SER A 46 -8.15 -7.36 -4.39
C SER A 46 -7.46 -6.06 -4.81
N ARG A 47 -8.08 -5.33 -5.75
CA ARG A 47 -7.67 -3.98 -6.16
C ARG A 47 -7.82 -2.95 -5.04
N ARG A 48 -8.80 -3.12 -4.15
CA ARG A 48 -8.95 -2.28 -2.94
C ARG A 48 -8.28 -2.97 -1.75
N LYS A 49 -7.36 -2.27 -1.09
CA LYS A 49 -6.57 -2.81 0.02
C LYS A 49 -6.71 -1.94 1.24
N ILE A 50 -6.90 -2.57 2.40
CA ILE A 50 -6.86 -1.89 3.70
C ILE A 50 -5.48 -2.15 4.29
N LEU A 51 -4.73 -1.07 4.45
CA LEU A 51 -3.41 -1.06 5.07
C LEU A 51 -3.55 -0.50 6.49
N ARG A 52 -2.93 -1.16 7.46
CA ARG A 52 -2.78 -0.64 8.81
C ARG A 52 -1.37 -0.11 8.99
N ILE A 53 -1.30 1.14 9.41
CA ILE A 53 -0.09 1.85 9.82
C ILE A 53 -0.10 1.79 11.35
N LYS A 54 1.00 1.33 11.96
CA LYS A 54 1.18 1.35 13.42
C LYS A 54 1.74 2.69 13.89
#